data_AF-A0A847CF48-F1
#
_entry.id   AF-A0A847CF48-F1
#
_cell.length_a   1.000
_cell.length_b   1.000
_cell.length_c   1.000
_cell.angle_alpha   90.00
_cell.angle_beta   90.00
_cell.angle_gamma   90.00
#
_symmetry.space_group_name_H-M   'P 1'
#
loop_
_entity.id
_entity.type
_entity.pdbx_description
1 polymer ?
#
loop_
_entity_poly.entity_id
_entity_poly.type
_entity_poly.pdbx_seq_one_letter_code
_entity_poly.pdbx_strand_id
1 'polypeptide(L)'
;MHEMYQEILESSINIFSINKKNQISFEVFTLIKNNIGQNNHHIDAKELTRRIISEIQCKYRDAEKTLYDFGIENSEKLGKYLFDLINIGVFKKSETDSVEDFNQIYSPDNIKEYLRKNKIYKMLFLRRFVNDIVVIVGYMFLFATVFFTHKIILYIGYKYCC
;
A
#
# COMPACT_ATOMS: atom_id res chain seq x y z
N MET A 1 0.21 -3.02 -32.83
CA MET A 1 0.81 -2.34 -31.65
C MET A 1 0.86 -3.23 -30.42
N HIS A 2 -0.22 -3.98 -30.07
CA HIS A 2 -0.25 -4.84 -28.89
C HIS A 2 0.75 -6.01 -28.89
N GLU A 3 1.05 -6.58 -30.06
CA GLU A 3 2.00 -7.70 -30.24
C GLU A 3 3.46 -7.27 -30.03
N MET A 4 3.83 -6.07 -30.50
CA MET A 4 5.17 -5.50 -30.30
C MET A 4 5.49 -5.26 -28.82
N TYR A 5 4.47 -4.93 -28.01
CA TYR A 5 4.63 -4.80 -26.55
C TYR A 5 4.78 -6.16 -25.85
N GLN A 6 4.16 -7.22 -26.38
CA GLN A 6 4.30 -8.57 -25.84
C GLN A 6 5.70 -9.11 -26.10
N GLU A 7 6.26 -8.91 -27.30
CA GLU A 7 7.66 -9.29 -27.59
C GLU A 7 8.69 -8.52 -26.76
N ILE A 8 8.47 -7.21 -26.53
CA ILE A 8 9.33 -6.42 -25.64
C ILE A 8 9.21 -6.92 -24.20
N LEU A 9 8.00 -7.29 -23.75
CA LEU A 9 7.81 -7.89 -22.43
C LEU A 9 8.51 -9.25 -22.33
N GLU A 10 8.34 -10.14 -23.30
CA GLU A 10 8.92 -11.48 -23.30
C GLU A 10 10.45 -11.45 -23.40
N SER A 11 11.01 -10.53 -24.16
CA SER A 11 12.47 -10.30 -24.21
C SER A 11 13.00 -9.71 -22.90
N SER A 12 12.27 -8.78 -22.28
CA SER A 12 12.59 -8.26 -20.94
C SER A 12 12.49 -9.34 -19.86
N ILE A 13 11.50 -10.23 -19.97
CA ILE A 13 11.28 -11.39 -19.10
C ILE A 13 12.45 -12.37 -19.19
N ASN A 14 13.00 -12.60 -20.39
CA ASN A 14 14.18 -13.45 -20.57
C ASN A 14 15.44 -12.85 -19.95
N ILE A 15 15.62 -11.53 -19.98
CA ILE A 15 16.74 -10.84 -19.31
C ILE A 15 16.59 -10.93 -17.78
N PHE A 16 15.36 -10.83 -17.26
CA PHE A 16 15.10 -10.95 -15.82
C PHE A 16 15.17 -12.39 -15.30
N SER A 17 14.83 -13.39 -16.12
CA SER A 17 14.79 -14.82 -15.72
C SER A 17 16.16 -15.47 -15.53
N ILE A 18 17.24 -14.84 -16.01
CA ILE A 18 18.60 -15.38 -15.91
C ILE A 18 19.20 -15.23 -14.49
N ASN A 19 18.59 -14.41 -13.63
CA ASN A 19 19.03 -14.27 -12.24
C ASN A 19 17.92 -14.73 -11.29
N LYS A 20 18.09 -15.85 -10.59
CA LYS A 20 17.09 -16.39 -9.63
C LYS A 20 16.66 -15.39 -8.54
N LYS A 21 17.43 -14.32 -8.32
CA LYS A 21 17.10 -13.17 -7.46
C LYS A 21 16.02 -12.23 -8.02
N ASN A 22 15.69 -12.33 -9.31
CA ASN A 22 14.83 -11.39 -10.04
C ASN A 22 13.39 -11.87 -10.25
N GLN A 23 13.02 -13.07 -9.81
CA GLN A 23 11.65 -13.58 -10.00
C GLN A 23 10.60 -12.78 -9.21
N ILE A 24 11.05 -12.12 -8.13
CA ILE A 24 10.21 -11.33 -7.24
C ILE A 24 9.90 -9.95 -7.84
N SER A 25 10.67 -9.55 -8.86
CA SER A 25 10.45 -8.35 -9.65
C SER A 25 9.07 -8.45 -10.31
N PHE A 26 8.82 -9.50 -11.10
CA PHE A 26 7.63 -9.60 -11.95
C PHE A 26 6.31 -9.63 -11.19
N GLU A 27 6.24 -10.33 -10.06
CA GLU A 27 4.98 -10.49 -9.31
C GLU A 27 4.60 -9.23 -8.54
N VAL A 28 5.59 -8.51 -7.99
CA VAL A 28 5.38 -7.19 -7.40
C VAL A 28 5.05 -6.19 -8.52
N PHE A 29 5.68 -6.31 -9.69
CA PHE A 29 5.41 -5.46 -10.86
C PHE A 29 4.01 -5.63 -11.45
N THR A 30 3.51 -6.86 -11.57
CA THR A 30 2.15 -7.10 -12.07
C THR A 30 1.13 -6.52 -11.10
N LEU A 31 1.35 -6.66 -9.80
CA LEU A 31 0.54 -6.01 -8.78
C LEU A 31 0.54 -4.49 -8.92
N ILE A 32 1.72 -3.89 -9.04
CA ILE A 32 1.87 -2.45 -9.20
C ILE A 32 1.18 -1.97 -10.49
N LYS A 33 1.43 -2.60 -11.63
CA LYS A 33 0.81 -2.23 -12.90
C LYS A 33 -0.71 -2.34 -12.85
N ASN A 34 -1.24 -3.39 -12.22
CA ASN A 34 -2.67 -3.63 -12.11
C ASN A 34 -3.37 -2.68 -11.13
N ASN A 35 -2.71 -2.27 -10.04
CA ASN A 35 -3.30 -1.36 -9.04
C ASN A 35 -3.05 0.12 -9.36
N ILE A 36 -1.93 0.46 -9.99
CA ILE A 36 -1.52 1.84 -10.27
C ILE A 36 -1.93 2.28 -11.68
N GLY A 37 -1.82 1.39 -12.68
CA GLY A 37 -1.99 1.73 -14.10
C GLY A 37 -3.43 1.86 -14.60
N GLN A 38 -4.44 1.66 -13.75
CA GLN A 38 -5.85 1.78 -14.17
C GLN A 38 -6.31 3.22 -14.35
N ASN A 39 -5.64 4.18 -13.69
CA ASN A 39 -5.90 5.59 -13.86
C ASN A 39 -4.73 6.19 -14.63
N ASN A 40 -4.99 6.80 -15.80
CA ASN A 40 -4.02 7.59 -16.58
C ASN A 40 -3.59 8.88 -15.85
N HIS A 41 -3.41 8.81 -14.53
CA HIS A 41 -3.00 9.90 -13.68
C HIS A 41 -1.47 9.92 -13.63
N HIS A 42 -0.90 11.11 -13.76
CA HIS A 42 0.52 11.29 -13.50
C HIS A 42 0.78 11.03 -12.01
N ILE A 43 1.82 10.25 -11.71
CA ILE A 43 2.19 9.90 -10.34
C ILE A 43 3.63 10.30 -10.17
N ASP A 44 3.90 11.12 -9.16
CA ASP A 44 5.26 11.54 -8.84
C ASP A 44 6.10 10.38 -8.29
N ALA A 45 7.43 10.53 -8.36
CA ALA A 45 8.39 9.53 -7.89
C ALA A 45 8.15 9.12 -6.42
N LYS A 46 7.71 10.06 -5.57
CA LYS A 46 7.51 9.82 -4.14
C LYS A 46 6.28 8.97 -3.88
N GLU A 47 5.20 9.27 -4.56
CA GLU A 47 3.94 8.56 -4.49
C GLU A 47 4.07 7.15 -5.07
N LEU A 48 4.74 7.01 -6.23
CA LEU A 48 5.04 5.70 -6.81
C LEU A 48 5.79 4.82 -5.80
N THR A 49 6.85 5.36 -5.20
CA THR A 49 7.66 4.64 -4.21
C THR A 49 6.87 4.24 -2.98
N ARG A 50 6.05 5.15 -2.43
CA ARG A 50 5.18 4.85 -1.28
C ARG A 50 4.22 3.72 -1.57
N ARG A 51 3.60 3.72 -2.75
CA ARG A 51 2.66 2.67 -3.16
C ARG A 51 3.36 1.32 -3.25
N ILE A 52 4.55 1.29 -3.84
CA ILE A 52 5.34 0.06 -3.97
C ILE A 52 5.72 -0.50 -2.59
N ILE A 53 6.21 0.36 -1.69
CA ILE A 53 6.54 -0.07 -0.33
C ILE A 53 5.27 -0.56 0.40
N SER A 54 4.14 0.14 0.25
CA SER A 54 2.87 -0.25 0.86
C SER A 54 2.40 -1.62 0.36
N GLU A 55 2.50 -1.88 -0.94
CA GLU A 55 2.16 -3.17 -1.54
C GLU A 55 3.06 -4.29 -1.03
N ILE A 56 4.37 -4.05 -0.94
CA ILE A 56 5.32 -5.02 -0.37
C ILE A 56 4.98 -5.30 1.11
N GLN A 57 4.64 -4.27 1.89
CA GLN A 57 4.20 -4.42 3.28
C GLN A 57 2.89 -5.20 3.42
N CYS A 58 1.98 -5.10 2.45
CA CYS A 58 0.73 -5.85 2.46
C CYS A 58 0.94 -7.31 2.06
N LYS A 59 1.80 -7.56 1.07
CA LYS A 59 2.01 -8.90 0.51
C LYS A 59 2.98 -9.75 1.32
N TYR A 60 4.04 -9.14 1.84
CA TYR A 60 5.10 -9.87 2.53
C TYR A 60 5.08 -9.59 4.03
N ARG A 61 5.13 -10.68 4.81
CA ARG A 61 5.15 -10.62 6.28
C ARG A 61 6.33 -9.81 6.82
N ASP A 62 7.47 -9.92 6.15
CA ASP A 62 8.72 -9.23 6.49
C ASP A 62 9.20 -8.39 5.30
N ALA A 63 8.60 -7.22 5.14
CA ALA A 63 8.93 -6.28 4.08
C ALA A 63 10.38 -5.79 4.16
N GLU A 64 10.97 -5.68 5.36
CA GLU A 64 12.36 -5.26 5.54
C GLU A 64 13.31 -6.29 4.92
N LYS A 65 13.17 -7.56 5.33
CA LYS A 65 13.96 -8.64 4.76
C LYS A 65 13.74 -8.78 3.26
N THR A 66 12.50 -8.65 2.81
CA THR A 66 12.14 -8.75 1.39
C THR A 66 12.84 -7.69 0.54
N LEU A 67 12.80 -6.42 0.98
CA LEU A 67 13.49 -5.32 0.31
C LEU A 67 15.02 -5.51 0.34
N TYR A 68 15.56 -5.99 1.47
CA TYR A 68 16.98 -6.29 1.60
C TYR A 68 17.43 -7.41 0.65
N ASP A 69 16.62 -8.46 0.51
CA ASP A 69 16.87 -9.58 -0.41
C ASP A 69 16.86 -9.11 -1.89
N PHE A 70 16.10 -8.04 -2.20
CA PHE A 70 16.13 -7.36 -3.51
C PHE A 70 17.35 -6.44 -3.69
N GLY A 71 18.19 -6.30 -2.66
CA GLY A 71 19.32 -5.38 -2.64
C GLY A 71 18.93 -3.93 -2.38
N ILE A 72 17.71 -3.67 -1.92
CA ILE A 72 17.18 -2.33 -1.66
C ILE A 72 17.45 -1.98 -0.19
N GLU A 73 18.55 -1.29 0.06
CA GLU A 73 19.00 -0.95 1.43
C GLU A 73 18.67 0.49 1.81
N ASN A 74 18.57 1.38 0.82
CA ASN A 74 18.39 2.81 1.00
C ASN A 74 17.49 3.40 -0.09
N SER A 75 17.10 4.66 0.12
CA SER A 75 16.16 5.36 -0.77
C SER A 75 16.69 5.50 -2.19
N GLU A 76 17.99 5.72 -2.33
CA GLU A 76 18.69 5.84 -3.60
C GLU A 76 18.63 4.54 -4.42
N LYS A 77 18.91 3.38 -3.80
CA LYS A 77 18.83 2.08 -4.48
C LYS A 77 17.40 1.76 -4.90
N LEU A 78 16.41 2.10 -4.06
CA LEU A 78 15.01 1.95 -4.43
C LEU A 78 14.68 2.86 -5.62
N GLY A 79 15.07 4.12 -5.55
CA GLY A 79 14.83 5.11 -6.59
C GLY A 79 15.43 4.71 -7.94
N LYS A 80 16.69 4.30 -7.94
CA LYS A 80 17.37 3.77 -9.13
C LYS A 80 16.64 2.56 -9.70
N TYR A 81 16.22 1.63 -8.85
CA TYR A 81 15.45 0.47 -9.28
C TYR A 81 14.15 0.88 -9.97
N LEU A 82 13.41 1.86 -9.43
CA LEU A 82 12.19 2.36 -10.04
C LEU A 82 12.44 3.08 -11.37
N PHE A 83 13.50 3.87 -11.45
CA PHE A 83 13.87 4.56 -12.68
C PHE A 83 14.30 3.57 -13.79
N ASP A 84 15.01 2.51 -13.43
CA ASP A 84 15.34 1.42 -14.35
C ASP A 84 14.07 0.77 -14.91
N LEU A 85 13.03 0.59 -14.09
CA LEU A 85 11.73 0.06 -14.54
C LEU A 85 11.00 1.00 -15.50
N ILE A 86 11.10 2.30 -15.26
CA ILE A 86 10.57 3.31 -16.17
C ILE A 86 11.31 3.24 -17.52
N ASN A 87 12.64 3.12 -17.50
CA ASN A 87 13.45 3.07 -18.72
C ASN A 87 13.21 1.82 -19.57
N ILE A 88 12.92 0.67 -18.96
CA ILE A 88 12.55 -0.55 -19.71
C ILE A 88 11.09 -0.52 -20.19
N GLY A 89 10.35 0.58 -19.97
CA GLY A 89 9.00 0.78 -20.50
C GLY A 89 7.87 0.19 -19.67
N VAL A 90 8.11 -0.15 -18.40
CA VAL A 90 7.03 -0.61 -17.49
C VAL A 90 6.05 0.53 -17.20
N PHE A 91 6.59 1.74 -17.01
CA PHE A 91 5.82 2.97 -16.85
C PHE A 91 6.21 3.96 -17.96
N LYS A 92 5.27 4.86 -18.31
CA LYS A 92 5.62 6.02 -19.11
C LYS A 92 6.26 7.07 -18.22
N LYS A 93 7.42 7.59 -18.63
CA LYS A 93 7.98 8.82 -18.09
C LYS A 93 7.41 10.05 -18.79
N SER A 94 7.34 11.15 -18.05
CA SER A 94 7.27 12.48 -18.64
C SER A 94 8.64 12.86 -19.23
N GLU A 95 8.66 13.84 -20.14
CA GLU A 95 9.92 14.35 -20.71
C GLU A 95 10.79 15.08 -19.67
N THR A 96 10.18 15.50 -18.56
CA THR A 96 10.86 16.21 -17.47
C THR A 96 11.33 15.30 -16.34
N ASP A 97 10.96 14.02 -16.34
CA ASP A 97 11.33 13.09 -15.27
C ASP A 97 12.83 12.77 -15.32
N SER A 98 13.51 12.99 -14.20
CA SER A 98 14.93 12.77 -14.03
C SER A 98 15.19 11.65 -13.02
N VAL A 99 16.39 11.05 -13.03
CA VAL A 99 16.74 10.04 -12.02
C VAL A 99 16.93 10.69 -10.65
N GLU A 100 17.27 11.98 -10.64
CA GLU A 100 17.46 12.81 -9.46
C GLU A 100 16.18 12.97 -8.67
N ASP A 101 15.00 12.93 -9.32
CA ASP A 101 13.69 12.93 -8.65
C ASP A 101 13.48 11.70 -7.75
N PHE A 102 14.29 10.66 -7.98
CA PHE A 102 14.29 9.40 -7.24
C PHE A 102 15.44 9.30 -6.23
N ASN A 103 16.32 10.31 -6.16
CA ASN A 103 17.34 10.39 -5.11
C ASN A 103 16.67 11.01 -3.87
N GLN A 104 16.58 10.27 -2.76
CA GLN A 104 15.99 10.74 -1.49
C GLN A 104 14.46 10.84 -1.43
N ILE A 105 13.80 9.74 -1.80
CA ILE A 105 12.34 9.65 -1.86
C ILE A 105 11.66 9.64 -0.48
N TYR A 106 12.33 9.06 0.52
CA TYR A 106 11.80 8.95 1.87
C TYR A 106 12.86 9.28 2.91
N SER A 107 12.42 9.97 3.96
CA SER A 107 13.23 10.24 5.14
C SER A 107 12.66 9.45 6.33
N PRO A 108 13.50 8.75 7.11
CA PRO A 108 14.96 8.61 7.00
C PRO A 108 15.39 7.77 5.79
N ASP A 109 16.57 8.04 5.22
CA ASP A 109 17.07 7.36 4.00
C ASP A 109 17.26 5.84 4.17
N ASN A 110 17.39 5.39 5.42
CA ASN A 110 17.44 3.98 5.76
C ASN A 110 16.06 3.34 5.69
N ILE A 111 15.90 2.34 4.81
CA ILE A 111 14.60 1.69 4.59
C ILE A 111 14.07 1.01 5.86
N LYS A 112 14.96 0.44 6.69
CA LYS A 112 14.59 -0.17 7.97
C LYS A 112 13.93 0.84 8.90
N GLU A 113 14.52 2.02 9.03
CA GLU A 113 14.01 3.06 9.91
C GLU A 113 12.71 3.65 9.35
N TYR A 114 12.60 3.81 8.03
CA TYR A 114 11.37 4.21 7.35
C TYR A 114 10.22 3.22 7.61
N LEU A 115 10.46 1.92 7.35
CA LEU A 115 9.48 0.86 7.58
C LEU A 115 9.06 0.80 9.05
N ARG A 116 10.01 0.97 9.98
CA ARG A 116 9.73 0.98 11.42
C ARG A 116 8.84 2.16 11.81
N LYS A 117 9.15 3.38 11.36
CA LYS A 117 8.29 4.56 11.59
C LYS A 117 6.90 4.32 11.02
N ASN A 118 6.79 3.87 9.77
CA ASN A 118 5.52 3.67 9.10
C ASN A 118 4.68 2.54 9.73
N LYS A 119 5.31 1.45 10.16
CA LYS A 119 4.64 0.36 10.91
C LYS A 119 4.11 0.83 12.26
N ILE A 120 4.85 1.68 12.96
CA ILE A 120 4.41 2.32 14.21
C ILE A 120 3.17 3.20 13.94
N TYR A 121 3.19 4.02 12.89
CA TYR A 121 2.03 4.83 12.50
C TYR A 121 0.81 3.97 12.17
N LYS A 122 0.97 2.89 11.41
CA LYS A 122 -0.13 1.98 11.08
C LYS A 122 -0.71 1.30 12.32
N MET A 123 0.14 0.86 13.26
CA MET A 123 -0.32 0.28 14.54
C MET A 123 -1.01 1.32 15.43
N LEU A 124 -0.48 2.54 15.53
CA LEU A 124 -1.10 3.63 16.29
C LEU A 124 -2.46 4.02 15.70
N PHE A 125 -2.56 4.09 14.37
CA PHE A 125 -3.80 4.35 13.66
C PHE A 125 -4.83 3.25 13.89
N LEU A 126 -4.42 1.97 13.79
CA LEU A 126 -5.30 0.83 14.05
C LEU A 126 -5.81 0.84 15.49
N ARG A 127 -4.95 1.15 16.47
CA ARG A 127 -5.34 1.27 17.88
C ARG A 127 -6.37 2.37 18.08
N ARG A 128 -6.19 3.53 17.46
CA ARG A 128 -7.16 4.63 17.51
C ARG A 128 -8.48 4.23 16.86
N PHE A 129 -8.44 3.60 15.69
CA PHE A 129 -9.62 3.12 14.98
C PHE A 129 -10.41 2.07 15.77
N VAL A 130 -9.74 1.08 16.38
CA VAL A 130 -10.38 0.10 17.25
C VAL A 130 -11.03 0.77 18.45
N ASN A 131 -10.35 1.74 19.06
CA ASN A 131 -10.92 2.50 20.18
C ASN A 131 -12.18 3.28 19.76
N ASP A 132 -12.16 3.93 18.59
CA ASP A 132 -13.30 4.67 18.06
C ASP A 132 -14.49 3.72 17.78
N ILE A 133 -14.24 2.53 17.21
CA ILE A 133 -15.27 1.49 17.01
C ILE A 133 -15.86 1.05 18.34
N VAL A 134 -15.04 0.74 19.35
CA VAL A 134 -15.51 0.28 20.66
C VAL A 134 -16.41 1.33 21.31
N VAL A 135 -16.04 2.61 21.22
CA VAL A 135 -16.85 3.72 21.71
C VAL A 135 -18.19 3.79 20.99
N ILE A 136 -18.20 3.72 19.65
CA ILE A 136 -19.43 3.76 18.85
C ILE A 136 -20.36 2.59 19.20
N VAL A 137 -19.83 1.37 19.26
CA VAL A 137 -20.60 0.18 19.61
C VAL A 137 -21.17 0.28 21.03
N GLY A 138 -20.38 0.82 21.98
CA GLY A 138 -20.85 1.10 23.34
C GLY A 138 -22.03 2.06 23.39
N TYR A 139 -21.97 3.16 22.63
CA TYR A 139 -23.10 4.11 22.52
C TYR A 139 -24.34 3.50 21.87
N MET A 140 -24.17 2.68 20.83
CA MET A 140 -25.29 1.97 20.21
C MET A 140 -25.97 1.02 21.20
N PHE A 141 -25.19 0.31 22.01
CA PHE A 141 -25.74 -0.58 23.04
C PHE A 141 -26.50 0.19 24.12
N LEU A 142 -25.91 1.28 24.63
CA LEU A 142 -26.58 2.16 25.61
C LEU A 142 -27.92 2.68 25.05
N PHE A 143 -27.91 3.21 23.83
CA PHE A 143 -29.11 3.72 23.16
C PHE A 143 -30.18 2.63 23.00
N ALA A 144 -29.80 1.43 22.59
CA ALA A 144 -30.72 0.30 22.48
C ALA A 144 -31.35 -0.05 23.85
N THR A 145 -30.57 -0.13 24.93
CA THR A 145 -31.10 -0.44 26.27
C THR A 145 -32.09 0.61 26.77
N VAL A 146 -31.82 1.90 26.52
CA VAL A 146 -32.74 2.99 26.87
C VAL A 146 -34.03 2.88 26.04
N PHE A 147 -33.92 2.60 24.75
CA PHE A 147 -35.09 2.44 23.88
C PHE A 147 -35.97 1.25 24.29
N PHE A 148 -35.37 0.10 24.61
CA PHE A 148 -36.09 -1.09 25.05
C PHE A 148 -36.75 -0.89 26.42
N THR A 149 -36.04 -0.30 27.39
CA THR A 149 -36.61 -0.01 28.71
C THR A 149 -37.79 0.95 28.60
N HIS A 150 -37.68 1.99 27.77
CA HIS A 150 -38.78 2.92 27.53
C HIS A 150 -40.00 2.22 26.90
N LYS A 151 -39.81 1.31 25.93
CA LYS A 151 -40.92 0.53 25.35
C LYS A 151 -41.60 -0.39 26.36
N ILE A 152 -40.82 -1.05 27.22
CA ILE A 152 -41.36 -1.92 28.27
C ILE A 152 -42.21 -1.11 29.26
N ILE A 153 -41.72 0.06 29.68
CA ILE A 153 -42.45 0.95 30.59
C ILE A 153 -43.78 1.40 29.96
N LEU A 154 -43.77 1.81 28.70
CA LEU A 154 -45.00 2.20 27.98
C LEU A 154 -46.00 1.03 27.85
N TYR A 155 -45.50 -0.17 27.56
CA TYR A 155 -46.34 -1.37 27.44
C TYR A 155 -46.99 -1.74 28.77
N ILE A 156 -46.22 -1.71 29.86
CA ILE A 156 -46.74 -1.94 31.22
C ILE A 156 -47.78 -0.86 31.57
N GLY A 157 -47.46 0.42 31.35
CA GLY A 157 -48.38 1.52 31.62
C GLY A 157 -49.72 1.38 30.88
N TYR A 158 -49.68 0.98 29.61
CA TYR A 158 -50.90 0.73 28.81
C TYR A 158 -51.73 -0.42 29.38
N LYS A 159 -51.09 -1.52 29.80
CA LYS A 159 -51.78 -2.72 30.31
C LYS A 159 -52.50 -2.51 31.65
N TYR A 160 -52.04 -1.58 32.48
CA TYR A 160 -52.63 -1.33 33.81
C TYR A 160 -53.57 -0.11 33.87
N CYS A 161 -53.63 0.71 32.81
CA CYS A 161 -54.56 1.85 32.72
C CYS A 161 -55.87 1.54 31.96
N CYS A 162 -55.95 0.40 31.26
CA CYS A 162 -57.16 -0.09 30.58
C CYS A 162 -57.70 -1.33 31.30
#